data_AF-A0A0P8ZBZ9-F1
#
_entry.id   AF-A0A0P8ZBZ9-F1
#
_cell.length_a   1.000
_cell.length_b   1.000
_cell.length_c   1.000
_cell.angle_alpha   90.00
_cell.angle_beta   90.00
_cell.angle_gamma   90.00
#
_symmetry.space_group_name_H-M   'P 1'
#
loop_
_entity.id
_entity.type
_entity.pdbx_description
1 polymer ?
#
loop_
_entity_poly.entity_id
_entity_poly.type
_entity_poly.pdbx_seq_one_letter_code
_entity_poly.pdbx_strand_id
1 'polypeptide(L)'
;MTIVDVRILVEGASDVEVVSKALQGLALGSEYNITISAIIPTTNLEIAKSAAAGADLLIIATDADRVGRELAERMFRELGELVGQVERMKIPMGHDLEHIDVELVRKELKNTLVRAGLKSLQVLPEYVALRNQLFDLKGKYEMLSQENEELKRNYQELEQKYGELLEEYSQILEENNRLKESLKKRANVFRLAEIWKELFGETTPPEEEFIAEAVEKLNLGGKIIVGQGYIYSEDEDLIVELLRIVHLSLSIAQAQKEEPQVEEKTPEEIEEPETRFEDF
;
A
#
# COMPACT_ATOMS: atom_id res chain seq x y z
N MET A 1 -48.01 1.62 6.08
CA MET A 1 -48.56 1.47 4.73
C MET A 1 -48.49 2.85 4.10
N THR A 2 -47.70 3.01 3.04
CA THR A 2 -47.48 4.31 2.39
C THR A 2 -48.72 4.69 1.59
N ILE A 3 -49.24 5.89 1.82
CA ILE A 3 -50.40 6.45 1.12
C ILE A 3 -49.84 7.38 0.03
N VAL A 4 -50.37 7.27 -1.19
CA VAL A 4 -49.92 8.11 -2.32
C VAL A 4 -50.50 9.51 -2.17
N ASP A 5 -49.62 10.52 -2.15
CA ASP A 5 -50.01 11.93 -2.10
C ASP A 5 -50.28 12.48 -3.51
N VAL A 6 -51.53 12.86 -3.77
CA VAL A 6 -51.96 13.45 -5.04
C VAL A 6 -52.32 14.91 -4.84
N ARG A 7 -51.80 15.78 -5.70
CA ARG A 7 -52.21 17.19 -5.77
C ARG A 7 -52.82 17.48 -7.12
N ILE A 8 -53.81 18.36 -7.16
CA ILE A 8 -54.48 18.76 -8.40
C ILE A 8 -54.24 20.25 -8.62
N LEU A 9 -53.69 20.63 -9.77
CA LEU A 9 -53.51 22.02 -10.18
C LEU A 9 -54.66 22.41 -11.11
N VAL A 10 -55.30 23.52 -10.79
CA VAL A 10 -56.41 24.12 -11.56
C VAL A 10 -56.13 25.59 -11.83
N GLU A 11 -56.80 26.18 -12.80
CA GLU A 11 -56.55 27.57 -13.21
C GLU A 11 -57.16 28.58 -12.24
N GLY A 12 -58.40 28.32 -11.78
CA GLY A 12 -59.17 29.24 -10.97
C GLY A 12 -59.92 28.61 -9.79
N ALA A 13 -60.52 29.46 -8.96
CA ALA A 13 -61.28 29.03 -7.79
C ALA A 13 -62.58 28.30 -8.14
N SER A 14 -63.22 28.63 -9.27
CA SER A 14 -64.42 27.95 -9.76
C SER A 14 -64.14 26.47 -10.06
N ASP A 15 -63.00 26.18 -10.69
CA ASP A 15 -62.56 24.83 -11.02
C ASP A 15 -62.38 23.97 -9.76
N VAL A 16 -61.89 24.59 -8.67
CA VAL A 16 -61.73 23.92 -7.37
C VAL A 16 -63.06 23.36 -6.89
N GLU A 17 -64.16 24.11 -7.06
CA GLU A 17 -65.47 23.67 -6.61
C GLU A 17 -65.94 22.43 -7.39
N VAL A 18 -65.79 22.46 -8.72
CA VAL A 18 -66.19 21.34 -9.59
C VAL A 18 -65.37 20.09 -9.30
N VAL A 19 -64.04 20.24 -9.20
CA VAL A 19 -63.14 19.13 -8.87
C VAL A 19 -63.45 18.60 -7.48
N SER A 20 -63.65 19.45 -6.48
CA SER A 20 -63.99 19.04 -5.11
C SER A 20 -65.29 18.23 -5.04
N LYS A 21 -66.35 18.67 -5.74
CA LYS A 21 -67.60 17.90 -5.86
C LYS A 21 -67.40 16.56 -6.56
N ALA A 22 -66.55 16.51 -7.60
CA ALA A 22 -66.24 15.26 -8.29
C ALA A 22 -65.54 14.26 -7.36
N LEU A 23 -64.62 14.75 -6.51
CA LEU A 23 -63.85 13.97 -5.54
C LEU A 23 -64.67 13.43 -4.37
N GLN A 24 -65.65 14.18 -3.87
CA GLN A 24 -66.50 13.74 -2.75
C GLN A 24 -67.23 12.40 -3.01
N GLY A 25 -67.49 12.08 -4.29
CA GLY A 25 -68.09 10.80 -4.68
C GLY A 25 -67.09 9.70 -5.02
N LEU A 26 -65.80 9.89 -4.72
CA LEU A 26 -64.74 8.91 -4.97
C LEU A 26 -64.15 8.41 -3.64
N ALA A 27 -64.22 7.10 -3.42
CA ALA A 27 -63.66 6.45 -2.25
C ALA A 27 -62.14 6.16 -2.40
N LEU A 28 -61.35 7.17 -2.80
CA LEU A 28 -59.93 7.02 -3.18
C LEU A 28 -59.05 6.51 -2.03
N GLY A 29 -59.34 6.90 -0.79
CA GLY A 29 -58.59 6.49 0.38
C GLY A 29 -58.75 4.99 0.69
N SER A 30 -59.98 4.47 0.63
CA SER A 30 -60.26 3.07 0.96
C SER A 30 -60.03 2.10 -0.19
N GLU A 31 -60.30 2.52 -1.43
CA GLU A 31 -60.18 1.64 -2.60
C GLU A 31 -58.76 1.61 -3.17
N TYR A 32 -58.03 2.72 -3.11
CA TYR A 32 -56.77 2.88 -3.84
C TYR A 32 -55.59 3.35 -2.97
N ASN A 33 -55.77 3.56 -1.66
CA ASN A 33 -54.76 4.16 -0.77
C ASN A 33 -54.17 5.48 -1.30
N ILE A 34 -55.04 6.29 -1.93
CA ILE A 34 -54.70 7.60 -2.46
C ILE A 34 -55.32 8.66 -1.56
N THR A 35 -54.53 9.69 -1.21
CA THR A 35 -55.03 10.89 -0.56
C THR A 35 -54.79 12.09 -1.47
N ILE A 36 -55.82 12.92 -1.62
CA ILE A 36 -55.67 14.20 -2.30
C ILE A 36 -55.39 15.24 -1.23
N SER A 37 -54.13 15.70 -1.14
CA SER A 37 -53.72 16.66 -0.10
C SER A 37 -54.09 18.09 -0.43
N ALA A 38 -54.11 18.46 -1.72
CA ALA A 38 -54.38 19.83 -2.14
C ALA A 38 -55.00 19.92 -3.54
N ILE A 39 -55.87 20.93 -3.70
CA ILE A 39 -56.26 21.48 -5.00
C ILE A 39 -55.69 22.91 -5.05
N ILE A 40 -54.86 23.19 -6.05
CA ILE A 40 -54.03 24.40 -6.14
C ILE A 40 -54.58 25.27 -7.28
N PRO A 41 -55.35 26.34 -6.98
CA PRO A 41 -55.86 27.26 -7.99
C PRO A 41 -54.82 28.32 -8.35
N THR A 42 -53.97 28.03 -9.33
CA THR A 42 -52.95 28.98 -9.78
C THR A 42 -52.60 28.79 -11.25
N THR A 43 -52.42 29.92 -11.93
CA THR A 43 -51.79 29.98 -13.27
C THR A 43 -50.31 30.38 -13.18
N ASN A 44 -49.82 30.78 -11.99
CA ASN A 44 -48.44 31.18 -11.78
C ASN A 44 -47.55 29.97 -11.48
N LEU A 45 -46.48 29.84 -12.28
CA LEU A 45 -45.52 28.74 -12.21
C LEU A 45 -44.75 28.66 -10.89
N GLU A 46 -44.32 29.79 -10.32
CA GLU A 46 -43.51 29.79 -9.08
C GLU A 46 -44.33 29.29 -7.88
N ILE A 47 -45.61 29.68 -7.84
CA ILE A 47 -46.57 29.21 -6.84
C ILE A 47 -46.83 27.73 -7.05
N ALA A 48 -47.01 27.30 -8.30
CA ALA A 48 -47.20 25.89 -8.65
C ALA A 48 -46.00 25.03 -8.22
N LYS A 49 -44.76 25.48 -8.47
CA LYS A 49 -43.52 24.78 -8.05
C LYS A 49 -43.49 24.59 -6.55
N SER A 50 -43.73 25.66 -5.80
CA SER A 50 -43.69 25.63 -4.34
C SER A 50 -44.80 24.76 -3.75
N ALA A 51 -46.00 24.82 -4.31
CA ALA A 51 -47.18 24.11 -3.80
C ALA A 51 -47.25 22.65 -4.25
N ALA A 52 -46.68 22.29 -5.41
CA ALA A 52 -46.64 20.92 -5.92
C ALA A 52 -45.43 20.12 -5.43
N ALA A 53 -44.37 20.78 -4.93
CA ALA A 53 -43.15 20.13 -4.48
C ALA A 53 -43.42 19.00 -3.47
N GLY A 54 -42.79 17.85 -3.73
CA GLY A 54 -42.87 16.67 -2.86
C GLY A 54 -44.19 15.89 -2.93
N ALA A 55 -45.08 16.19 -3.88
CA ALA A 55 -46.20 15.31 -4.19
C ALA A 55 -45.72 14.07 -4.97
N ASP A 56 -46.38 12.92 -4.75
CA ASP A 56 -46.09 11.71 -5.52
C ASP A 56 -46.66 11.83 -6.94
N LEU A 57 -47.87 12.42 -7.06
CA LEU A 57 -48.54 12.66 -8.34
C LEU A 57 -49.18 14.04 -8.38
N LEU A 58 -48.90 14.80 -9.44
CA LEU A 58 -49.57 16.04 -9.77
C LEU A 58 -50.50 15.83 -10.96
N ILE A 59 -51.78 16.18 -10.79
CA ILE A 59 -52.76 16.21 -11.88
C ILE A 59 -52.98 17.65 -12.31
N ILE A 60 -52.75 17.93 -13.59
CA ILE A 60 -53.03 19.23 -14.21
C ILE A 60 -54.43 19.16 -14.83
N ALA A 61 -55.35 19.92 -14.23
CA ALA A 61 -56.74 20.05 -14.63
C ALA A 61 -56.97 21.48 -15.16
N THR A 62 -56.53 21.71 -16.39
CA THR A 62 -56.71 22.95 -17.14
C THR A 62 -57.77 22.79 -18.21
N ASP A 63 -58.29 23.91 -18.71
CA ASP A 63 -59.31 23.90 -19.75
C ASP A 63 -58.80 23.27 -21.06
N ALA A 64 -59.75 22.80 -21.88
CA ALA A 64 -59.46 22.16 -23.16
C ALA A 64 -59.02 23.16 -24.27
N ASP A 65 -59.08 24.45 -23.96
CA ASP A 65 -58.75 25.55 -24.86
C ASP A 65 -57.27 25.66 -25.18
N ARG A 66 -56.94 26.46 -26.21
CA ARG A 66 -55.54 26.65 -26.62
C ARG A 66 -54.68 27.22 -25.49
N VAL A 67 -55.21 28.18 -24.73
CA VAL A 67 -54.50 28.81 -23.62
C VAL A 67 -54.25 27.82 -22.48
N GLY A 68 -55.29 27.08 -22.06
CA GLY A 68 -55.18 26.05 -21.02
C GLY A 68 -54.26 24.88 -21.42
N ARG A 69 -54.20 24.55 -22.71
CA ARG A 69 -53.23 23.59 -23.26
C ARG A 69 -51.79 24.08 -23.17
N GLU A 70 -51.53 25.30 -23.62
CA GLU A 70 -50.19 25.89 -23.55
C GLU A 70 -49.71 26.05 -22.11
N LEU A 71 -50.62 26.44 -21.20
CA LEU A 71 -50.32 26.52 -19.77
C LEU A 71 -49.95 25.15 -19.20
N ALA A 72 -50.76 24.13 -19.50
CA ALA A 72 -50.48 22.76 -19.04
C ALA A 72 -49.16 22.22 -19.55
N GLU A 73 -48.80 22.47 -20.82
CA GLU A 73 -47.52 22.04 -21.39
C GLU A 73 -46.31 22.76 -20.77
N ARG A 74 -46.47 24.03 -20.38
CA ARG A 74 -45.45 24.76 -19.62
C ARG A 74 -45.29 24.17 -18.22
N MET A 75 -46.40 24.00 -17.50
CA MET A 75 -46.41 23.41 -16.15
C MET A 75 -45.86 21.99 -16.15
N PHE A 76 -46.21 21.17 -17.14
CA PHE A 76 -45.74 19.79 -17.26
C PHE A 76 -44.22 19.70 -17.38
N ARG A 77 -43.61 20.54 -18.23
CA ARG A 77 -42.15 20.54 -18.43
C ARG A 77 -41.39 20.97 -17.18
N GLU A 78 -41.89 22.00 -16.52
CA GLU A 78 -41.20 22.64 -15.39
C GLU A 78 -41.42 21.89 -14.06
N LEU A 79 -42.56 21.22 -13.89
CA LEU A 79 -42.90 20.48 -12.66
C LEU A 79 -42.51 19.00 -12.71
N GLY A 80 -42.20 18.47 -13.91
CA GLY A 80 -41.84 17.07 -14.09
C GLY A 80 -40.58 16.63 -13.32
N GLU A 81 -39.68 17.56 -13.01
CA GLU A 81 -38.47 17.26 -12.21
C GLU A 81 -38.70 17.35 -10.69
N LEU A 82 -39.77 18.03 -10.26
CA LEU A 82 -40.03 18.37 -8.86
C LEU A 82 -41.06 17.45 -8.19
N VAL A 83 -41.80 16.70 -8.99
CA VAL A 83 -42.92 15.84 -8.59
C VAL A 83 -42.64 14.43 -9.12
N GLY A 84 -43.05 13.39 -8.39
CA GLY A 84 -42.83 12.01 -8.81
C GLY A 84 -43.40 11.68 -10.20
N GLN A 85 -44.66 12.03 -10.45
CA GLN A 85 -45.31 11.91 -11.76
C GLN A 85 -46.22 13.12 -12.00
N VAL A 86 -46.28 13.58 -13.24
CA VAL A 86 -47.23 14.62 -13.67
C VAL A 86 -48.15 14.03 -14.73
N GLU A 87 -49.46 14.22 -14.59
CA GLU A 87 -50.43 13.86 -15.62
C GLU A 87 -51.43 14.97 -15.85
N ARG A 88 -51.94 15.05 -17.08
CA ARG A 88 -53.00 15.99 -17.44
C ARG A 88 -54.33 15.27 -17.60
N MET A 89 -55.40 15.92 -17.16
CA MET A 89 -56.77 15.50 -17.47
C MET A 89 -57.10 15.75 -18.95
N LYS A 90 -57.78 14.80 -19.60
CA LYS A 90 -58.25 14.95 -20.98
C LYS A 90 -59.71 15.35 -20.99
N ILE A 91 -59.94 16.65 -20.98
CA ILE A 91 -61.27 17.24 -21.07
C ILE A 91 -61.72 17.29 -22.55
N PRO A 92 -63.00 17.00 -22.89
CA PRO A 92 -63.52 17.15 -24.24
C PRO A 92 -63.36 18.58 -24.77
N MET A 93 -63.04 18.73 -26.07
CA MET A 93 -62.84 20.06 -26.66
C MET A 93 -64.08 20.95 -26.58
N GLY A 94 -63.86 22.24 -26.36
CA GLY A 94 -64.90 23.27 -26.30
C GLY A 94 -65.74 23.27 -25.02
N HIS A 95 -65.24 22.62 -23.96
CA HIS A 95 -65.84 22.66 -22.64
C HIS A 95 -64.82 23.20 -21.63
N ASP A 96 -65.26 24.19 -20.85
CA ASP A 96 -64.55 24.67 -19.67
C ASP A 96 -64.84 23.74 -18.49
N LEU A 97 -63.91 23.61 -17.55
CA LEU A 97 -64.11 22.83 -16.33
C LEU A 97 -65.41 23.21 -15.58
N GLU A 98 -65.76 24.49 -15.60
CA GLU A 98 -66.95 25.04 -14.95
C GLU A 98 -68.28 24.51 -15.53
N HIS A 99 -68.30 24.15 -16.82
CA HIS A 99 -69.52 23.83 -17.57
C HIS A 99 -69.71 22.33 -17.82
N ILE A 100 -68.82 21.50 -17.31
CA ILE A 100 -68.85 20.05 -17.51
C ILE A 100 -69.63 19.37 -16.39
N ASP A 101 -70.34 18.29 -16.74
CA ASP A 101 -70.97 17.41 -15.77
C ASP A 101 -69.92 16.83 -14.79
N VAL A 102 -70.20 16.97 -13.50
CA VAL A 102 -69.38 16.44 -12.40
C VAL A 102 -69.10 14.95 -12.57
N GLU A 103 -70.03 14.18 -13.15
CA GLU A 103 -69.81 12.75 -13.44
C GLU A 103 -68.72 12.51 -14.48
N LEU A 104 -68.62 13.37 -15.49
CA LEU A 104 -67.61 13.26 -16.52
C LEU A 104 -66.23 13.64 -15.97
N VAL A 105 -66.15 14.71 -15.17
CA VAL A 105 -64.93 15.10 -14.43
C VAL A 105 -64.46 13.95 -13.54
N ARG A 106 -65.39 13.30 -12.82
CA ARG A 106 -65.08 12.14 -11.98
C ARG A 106 -64.52 10.97 -12.78
N LYS A 107 -65.12 10.65 -13.93
CA LYS A 107 -64.63 9.59 -14.81
C LYS A 107 -63.22 9.90 -15.32
N GLU A 108 -62.96 11.13 -15.72
CA GLU A 108 -61.65 11.51 -16.23
C GLU A 108 -60.57 11.58 -15.13
N LEU A 109 -60.93 11.99 -13.91
CA LEU A 109 -60.04 11.90 -12.75
C LEU A 109 -59.61 10.45 -12.50
N LYS A 110 -60.56 9.50 -12.48
CA LYS A 110 -60.26 8.07 -12.38
C LYS A 110 -59.34 7.58 -13.50
N ASN A 111 -59.65 7.93 -14.75
CA ASN A 111 -58.81 7.55 -15.89
C ASN A 111 -57.41 8.14 -15.77
N THR A 112 -57.28 9.37 -15.29
CA THR A 112 -56.00 10.06 -15.13
C THR A 112 -55.15 9.39 -14.06
N LEU A 113 -55.75 9.03 -12.91
CA LEU A 113 -55.08 8.25 -11.86
C LEU A 113 -54.60 6.88 -12.37
N VAL A 114 -55.43 6.17 -13.14
CA VAL A 114 -55.05 4.89 -13.74
C VAL A 114 -53.90 5.07 -14.73
N ARG A 115 -53.95 6.09 -15.59
CA ARG A 115 -52.85 6.39 -16.54
C ARG A 115 -51.55 6.71 -15.80
N ALA A 116 -51.62 7.53 -14.75
CA ALA A 116 -50.48 7.86 -13.92
C ALA A 116 -49.87 6.59 -13.31
N GLY A 117 -50.70 5.77 -12.65
CA GLY A 117 -50.27 4.52 -12.04
C GLY A 117 -49.62 3.56 -13.06
N LEU A 118 -50.23 3.38 -14.24
CA LEU A 118 -49.67 2.53 -15.28
C LEU A 118 -48.32 3.04 -15.81
N LYS A 119 -48.15 4.35 -15.97
CA LYS A 119 -46.85 4.94 -16.36
C LYS A 119 -45.80 4.75 -15.28
N SER A 120 -46.14 4.94 -14.01
CA SER A 120 -45.22 4.67 -12.90
C SER A 120 -44.78 3.21 -12.84
N LEU A 121 -45.67 2.26 -13.17
CA LEU A 121 -45.33 0.84 -13.26
C LEU A 121 -44.34 0.53 -14.40
N GLN A 122 -44.31 1.32 -15.48
CA GLN A 122 -43.36 1.12 -16.58
C GLN A 122 -41.90 1.39 -16.17
N VAL A 123 -41.68 2.18 -15.11
CA VAL A 123 -40.34 2.52 -14.60
C VAL A 123 -39.81 1.45 -13.63
N LEU A 124 -40.67 0.55 -13.12
CA LEU A 124 -40.28 -0.50 -12.17
C LEU A 124 -39.13 -1.40 -12.65
N PRO A 125 -39.06 -1.85 -13.92
CA PRO A 125 -37.94 -2.67 -14.38
C PRO A 125 -36.59 -1.96 -14.24
N GLU A 126 -36.53 -0.66 -14.55
CA GLU A 126 -35.32 0.15 -14.40
C GLU A 126 -34.94 0.30 -12.93
N TYR A 127 -35.92 0.56 -12.07
CA TYR A 127 -35.70 0.61 -10.62
C TYR A 127 -35.17 -0.72 -10.07
N VAL A 128 -35.72 -1.85 -10.51
CA VAL A 128 -35.26 -3.19 -10.10
C VAL A 128 -33.83 -3.44 -10.59
N ALA A 129 -33.50 -3.05 -11.82
CA ALA A 129 -32.14 -3.16 -12.34
C ALA A 129 -31.15 -2.33 -11.51
N LEU A 130 -31.50 -1.07 -11.19
CA LEU A 130 -30.67 -0.20 -10.36
C LEU A 130 -30.50 -0.76 -8.93
N ARG A 131 -31.57 -1.31 -8.35
CA ARG A 131 -31.52 -1.98 -7.05
C ARG A 131 -30.56 -3.17 -7.06
N ASN A 132 -30.56 -3.97 -8.11
CA ASN A 132 -29.65 -5.10 -8.24
C ASN A 132 -28.19 -4.63 -8.37
N GLN A 133 -27.93 -3.59 -9.16
CA GLN A 133 -26.59 -2.97 -9.24
C GLN A 133 -26.12 -2.46 -7.88
N LEU A 134 -27.02 -1.89 -7.07
CA LEU A 134 -26.71 -1.44 -5.72
C LEU A 134 -26.35 -2.62 -4.80
N PHE A 135 -27.09 -3.73 -4.89
CA PHE A 135 -26.74 -4.95 -4.15
C PHE A 135 -25.37 -5.50 -4.56
N ASP A 136 -25.08 -5.56 -5.86
CA ASP A 136 -23.78 -6.02 -6.36
C ASP A 136 -22.65 -5.11 -5.86
N LEU A 137 -22.85 -3.79 -5.89
CA LEU A 137 -21.87 -2.82 -5.42
C LEU A 137 -21.67 -2.94 -3.90
N LYS A 138 -22.74 -3.14 -3.14
CA LYS A 138 -22.66 -3.38 -1.70
C LYS A 138 -21.84 -4.64 -1.39
N GLY A 139 -22.08 -5.74 -2.12
CA GLY A 139 -21.29 -6.96 -1.98
C GLY A 139 -19.80 -6.74 -2.28
N LYS A 140 -19.47 -5.99 -3.34
CA LYS A 140 -18.09 -5.61 -3.65
C LYS A 140 -17.45 -4.76 -2.55
N TYR A 141 -18.20 -3.82 -1.98
CA TYR A 141 -17.71 -2.99 -0.88
C TYR A 141 -17.44 -3.82 0.37
N GLU A 142 -18.32 -4.77 0.71
CA GLU A 142 -18.13 -5.67 1.86
C GLU A 142 -16.86 -6.54 1.67
N MET A 143 -16.64 -7.10 0.48
CA MET A 143 -15.41 -7.84 0.18
C MET A 143 -14.16 -6.97 0.29
N LEU A 144 -14.18 -5.77 -0.32
CA LEU A 144 -13.05 -4.85 -0.26
C LEU A 144 -12.77 -4.37 1.18
N SER A 145 -13.81 -4.23 2.00
CA SER A 145 -13.66 -3.88 3.41
C SER A 145 -12.95 -5.00 4.18
N GLN A 146 -13.30 -6.27 3.92
CA GLN A 146 -12.63 -7.42 4.53
C GLN A 146 -11.16 -7.51 4.10
N GLU A 147 -10.88 -7.35 2.80
CA GLU A 147 -9.50 -7.33 2.28
C GLU A 147 -8.67 -6.20 2.92
N ASN A 148 -9.26 -5.01 3.11
CA ASN A 148 -8.58 -3.90 3.75
C ASN A 148 -8.30 -4.16 5.24
N GLU A 149 -9.22 -4.80 5.95
CA GLU A 149 -8.97 -5.23 7.34
C GLU A 149 -7.85 -6.27 7.42
N GLU A 150 -7.84 -7.25 6.53
CA GLU A 150 -6.79 -8.27 6.45
C GLU A 150 -5.44 -7.63 6.12
N LEU A 151 -5.40 -6.72 5.15
CA LEU A 151 -4.18 -6.00 4.78
C LEU A 151 -3.64 -5.15 5.93
N LYS A 152 -4.52 -4.53 6.73
CA LYS A 152 -4.11 -3.79 7.93
C LYS A 152 -3.50 -4.69 8.99
N ARG A 153 -4.06 -5.89 9.21
CA ARG A 153 -3.47 -6.88 10.13
C ARG A 153 -2.09 -7.32 9.63
N ASN A 154 -1.99 -7.66 8.35
CA ASN A 154 -0.72 -8.04 7.74
C ASN A 154 0.32 -6.92 7.81
N TYR A 155 -0.09 -5.67 7.66
CA TYR A 155 0.78 -4.51 7.82
C TYR A 155 1.30 -4.38 9.26
N GLN A 156 0.42 -4.52 10.26
CA GLN A 156 0.81 -4.48 11.67
C GLN A 156 1.77 -5.60 12.03
N GLU A 157 1.52 -6.83 11.55
CA GLU A 157 2.43 -7.96 11.76
C GLU A 157 3.79 -7.73 11.11
N LEU A 158 3.81 -7.15 9.90
CA LEU A 158 5.05 -6.84 9.20
C LEU A 158 5.82 -5.72 9.89
N GLU A 159 5.13 -4.70 10.40
CA GLU A 159 5.72 -3.61 11.18
C GLU A 159 6.36 -4.13 12.48
N GLN A 160 5.71 -5.07 13.18
CA GLN A 160 6.29 -5.73 14.35
C GLN A 160 7.55 -6.52 13.99
N LYS A 161 7.50 -7.37 12.96
CA LYS A 161 8.67 -8.13 12.49
C LYS A 161 9.82 -7.23 12.05
N TYR A 162 9.50 -6.10 11.42
CA TYR A 162 10.51 -5.11 11.05
C TYR A 162 11.17 -4.47 12.28
N GLY A 163 10.39 -4.17 13.33
CA GLY A 163 10.90 -3.70 14.61
C GLY A 163 11.83 -4.71 15.28
N GLU A 164 11.41 -5.97 15.38
CA GLU A 164 12.23 -7.08 15.92
C GLU A 164 13.55 -7.21 15.16
N LEU A 165 13.51 -7.21 13.82
CA LEU A 165 14.70 -7.32 12.99
C LEU A 165 15.65 -6.13 13.17
N LEU A 166 15.11 -4.94 13.41
CA LEU A 166 15.90 -3.72 13.64
C LEU A 166 16.59 -3.77 15.01
N GLU A 167 15.93 -4.32 16.02
CA GLU A 167 16.54 -4.60 17.32
C GLU A 167 17.66 -5.64 17.20
N GLU A 168 17.42 -6.77 16.54
CA GLU A 168 18.44 -7.79 16.28
C GLU A 168 19.64 -7.20 15.53
N TYR A 169 19.39 -6.39 14.50
CA TYR A 169 20.44 -5.70 13.77
C TYR A 169 21.29 -4.79 14.67
N SER A 170 20.65 -4.04 15.57
CA SER A 170 21.35 -3.17 16.52
C SER A 170 22.24 -3.97 17.48
N GLN A 171 21.74 -5.09 18.00
CA GLN A 171 22.50 -5.97 18.89
C GLN A 171 23.71 -6.57 18.18
N ILE A 172 23.54 -7.07 16.96
CA ILE A 172 24.65 -7.60 16.16
C ILE A 172 25.68 -6.50 15.88
N LEU A 173 25.24 -5.27 15.62
CA LEU A 173 26.15 -4.15 15.35
C LEU A 173 26.97 -3.79 16.60
N GLU A 174 26.36 -3.80 17.78
CA GLU A 174 27.05 -3.63 19.06
C GLU A 174 28.05 -4.77 19.34
N GLU A 175 27.64 -6.02 19.13
CA GLU A 175 28.53 -7.18 19.26
C GLU A 175 29.72 -7.07 18.31
N ASN A 176 29.48 -6.69 17.05
CA ASN A 176 30.53 -6.52 16.05
C ASN A 176 31.51 -5.42 16.45
N ASN A 177 31.01 -4.30 17.01
CA ASN A 177 31.86 -3.23 17.53
C ASN A 177 32.68 -3.69 18.74
N ARG A 178 32.06 -4.42 19.69
CA ARG A 178 32.75 -4.99 20.85
C ARG A 178 33.83 -5.98 20.43
N LEU A 179 33.56 -6.83 19.45
CA LEU A 179 34.54 -7.76 18.88
C LEU A 179 35.68 -7.00 18.20
N LYS A 180 35.39 -5.98 17.39
CA LYS A 180 36.41 -5.11 16.78
C LYS A 180 37.30 -4.43 17.82
N GLU A 181 36.73 -3.91 18.90
CA GLU A 181 37.51 -3.34 20.00
C GLU A 181 38.37 -4.37 20.71
N SER A 182 37.82 -5.56 20.96
CA SER A 182 38.58 -6.67 21.58
C SER A 182 39.74 -7.14 20.69
N LEU A 183 39.55 -7.12 19.37
CA LEU A 183 40.58 -7.47 18.40
C LEU A 183 41.68 -6.40 18.37
N LYS A 184 41.32 -5.10 18.34
CA LYS A 184 42.28 -4.00 18.42
C LYS A 184 43.15 -4.06 19.68
N LYS A 185 42.57 -4.45 20.83
CA LYS A 185 43.31 -4.61 22.09
C LYS A 185 44.26 -5.82 22.10
N ARG A 186 44.03 -6.81 21.24
CA ARG A 186 44.84 -8.04 21.16
C ARG A 186 45.80 -8.08 19.98
N ALA A 187 45.71 -7.15 19.03
CA ALA A 187 46.44 -7.21 17.77
C ALA A 187 47.69 -6.32 17.78
N ASN A 188 48.70 -6.69 18.58
CA ASN A 188 50.08 -6.25 18.39
C ASN A 188 50.81 -7.30 17.54
N VAL A 189 50.32 -7.51 16.32
CA VAL A 189 50.89 -8.45 15.36
C VAL A 189 51.67 -7.64 14.33
N PHE A 190 52.97 -7.85 14.30
CA PHE A 190 53.88 -7.13 13.43
C PHE A 190 54.40 -8.04 12.32
N ARG A 191 54.59 -7.48 11.13
CA ARG A 191 55.26 -8.18 10.03
C ARG A 191 56.76 -8.17 10.27
N LEU A 192 57.36 -9.35 10.32
CA LEU A 192 58.79 -9.52 10.57
C LEU A 192 59.64 -8.76 9.54
N ALA A 193 59.24 -8.81 8.27
CA ALA A 193 59.95 -8.14 7.18
C ALA A 193 59.93 -6.60 7.29
N GLU A 194 58.86 -6.03 7.85
CA GLU A 194 58.71 -4.58 7.99
C GLU A 194 59.57 -4.08 9.17
N ILE A 195 59.50 -4.75 10.33
CA ILE A 195 60.32 -4.40 11.50
C ILE A 195 61.82 -4.62 11.22
N TRP A 196 62.19 -5.72 10.56
CA TRP A 196 63.59 -6.00 10.26
C TRP A 196 64.21 -4.94 9.35
N LYS A 197 63.44 -4.49 8.34
CA LYS A 197 63.84 -3.42 7.44
C LYS A 197 63.97 -2.08 8.16
N GLU A 198 63.08 -1.77 9.09
CA GLU A 198 63.13 -0.54 9.88
C GLU A 198 64.31 -0.50 10.86
N LEU A 199 64.64 -1.64 11.48
CA LEU A 199 65.70 -1.71 12.49
C LEU A 199 67.11 -1.83 11.89
N PHE A 200 67.27 -2.56 10.78
CA PHE A 200 68.60 -2.91 10.25
C PHE A 200 68.82 -2.46 8.80
N GLY A 201 67.80 -1.96 8.09
CA GLY A 201 67.92 -1.49 6.71
C GLY A 201 68.15 -2.60 5.65
N GLU A 202 68.20 -3.86 6.07
CA GLU A 202 68.39 -5.02 5.20
C GLU A 202 67.04 -5.54 4.66
N THR A 203 67.03 -5.98 3.40
CA THR A 203 65.78 -6.25 2.67
C THR A 203 65.16 -7.62 2.98
N THR A 204 65.88 -8.52 3.68
CA THR A 204 65.40 -9.87 3.98
C THR A 204 65.72 -10.25 5.43
N PRO A 205 64.71 -10.55 6.26
CA PRO A 205 64.94 -11.08 7.59
C PRO A 205 65.57 -12.48 7.52
N PRO A 206 66.29 -12.91 8.56
CA PRO A 206 66.83 -14.26 8.68
C PRO A 206 65.71 -15.31 8.72
N GLU A 207 66.06 -16.57 8.42
CA GLU A 207 65.10 -17.68 8.41
C GLU A 207 64.38 -17.82 9.75
N GLU A 208 63.08 -18.15 9.70
CA GLU A 208 62.20 -18.20 10.87
C GLU A 208 62.70 -19.16 11.96
N GLU A 209 63.47 -20.18 11.57
CA GLU A 209 64.08 -21.17 12.48
C GLU A 209 65.05 -20.51 13.46
N PHE A 210 65.87 -19.55 13.03
CA PHE A 210 66.82 -18.85 13.91
C PHE A 210 66.13 -17.96 14.93
N ILE A 211 64.98 -17.39 14.55
CA ILE A 211 64.19 -16.54 15.44
C ILE A 211 63.43 -17.42 16.44
N ALA A 212 62.87 -18.54 16.00
CA ALA A 212 62.22 -19.52 16.87
C ALA A 212 63.21 -20.09 17.91
N GLU A 213 64.41 -20.47 17.47
CA GLU A 213 65.47 -20.97 18.37
C GLU A 213 65.90 -19.91 19.39
N ALA A 214 65.97 -18.63 18.98
CA ALA A 214 66.27 -17.53 19.90
C ALA A 214 65.15 -17.33 20.93
N VAL A 215 63.88 -17.44 20.54
CA VAL A 215 62.73 -17.35 21.47
C VAL A 215 62.75 -18.48 22.50
N GLU A 216 63.10 -19.70 22.08
CA GLU A 216 63.25 -20.85 22.98
C GLU A 216 64.45 -20.69 23.93
N LYS A 217 65.63 -20.32 23.40
CA LYS A 217 66.85 -20.15 24.20
C LYS A 217 66.79 -18.98 25.18
N LEU A 218 66.07 -17.92 24.83
CA LEU A 218 65.85 -16.76 25.71
C LEU A 218 64.67 -16.97 26.68
N ASN A 219 64.01 -18.14 26.64
CA ASN A 219 62.86 -18.48 27.46
C ASN A 219 61.71 -17.45 27.35
N LEU A 220 61.54 -16.89 26.15
CA LEU A 220 60.50 -15.91 25.82
C LEU A 220 59.21 -16.56 25.31
N GLY A 221 59.16 -17.90 25.28
CA GLY A 221 58.00 -18.69 24.92
C GLY A 221 56.78 -18.32 25.77
N GLY A 222 55.73 -17.84 25.10
CA GLY A 222 54.49 -17.36 25.73
C GLY A 222 54.36 -15.84 25.81
N LYS A 223 55.45 -15.08 25.66
CA LYS A 223 55.44 -13.61 25.54
C LYS A 223 55.69 -13.12 24.12
N ILE A 224 56.45 -13.90 23.33
CA ILE A 224 56.68 -13.67 21.92
C ILE A 224 56.25 -14.93 21.16
N ILE A 225 55.45 -14.77 20.11
CA ILE A 225 55.03 -15.86 19.22
C ILE A 225 55.45 -15.49 17.80
N VAL A 226 56.17 -16.38 17.13
CA VAL A 226 56.69 -16.18 15.77
C VAL A 226 56.13 -17.28 14.87
N GLY A 227 55.62 -16.90 13.69
CA GLY A 227 55.22 -17.86 12.67
C GLY A 227 54.70 -17.20 11.40
N GLN A 228 54.99 -17.84 10.25
CA GLN A 228 54.48 -17.45 8.93
C GLN A 228 54.76 -15.98 8.56
N GLY A 229 55.95 -15.48 8.90
CA GLY A 229 56.40 -14.13 8.60
C GLY A 229 55.87 -13.04 9.54
N TYR A 230 55.20 -13.40 10.64
CA TYR A 230 54.69 -12.48 11.65
C TYR A 230 55.29 -12.74 13.03
N ILE A 231 55.46 -11.67 13.81
CA ILE A 231 55.82 -11.71 15.23
C ILE A 231 54.71 -11.04 16.04
N TYR A 232 54.28 -11.72 17.09
CA TYR A 232 53.35 -11.21 18.08
C TYR A 232 54.06 -11.05 19.43
N SER A 233 53.86 -9.90 20.07
CA SER A 233 54.18 -9.71 21.49
C SER A 233 53.24 -8.67 22.12
N GLU A 234 53.00 -8.78 23.42
CA GLU A 234 52.29 -7.74 24.18
C GLU A 234 53.10 -6.45 24.29
N ASP A 235 54.44 -6.54 24.24
CA ASP A 235 55.38 -5.42 24.37
C ASP A 235 56.26 -5.30 23.11
N GLU A 236 56.22 -4.15 22.45
CA GLU A 236 56.96 -3.91 21.20
C GLU A 236 58.49 -3.87 21.43
N ASP A 237 58.91 -3.35 22.59
CA ASP A 237 60.33 -3.27 22.96
C ASP A 237 61.00 -4.66 23.05
N LEU A 238 60.26 -5.68 23.47
CA LEU A 238 60.73 -7.06 23.54
C LEU A 238 61.01 -7.65 22.15
N ILE A 239 60.23 -7.25 21.13
CA ILE A 239 60.45 -7.66 19.74
C ILE A 239 61.74 -7.02 19.23
N VAL A 240 61.96 -5.72 19.50
CA VAL A 240 63.16 -5.01 19.07
C VAL A 240 64.42 -5.60 19.72
N GLU A 241 64.39 -5.90 21.02
CA GLU A 241 65.51 -6.52 21.73
C GLU A 241 65.83 -7.91 21.17
N LEU A 242 64.81 -8.75 20.96
CA LEU A 242 64.99 -10.08 20.38
C LEU A 242 65.67 -9.99 19.01
N LEU A 243 65.18 -9.13 18.11
CA LEU A 243 65.73 -9.01 16.77
C LEU A 243 67.17 -8.46 16.77
N ARG A 244 67.52 -7.56 17.72
CA ARG A 244 68.91 -7.11 17.91
C ARG A 244 69.83 -8.23 18.38
N ILE A 245 69.37 -9.07 19.30
CA ILE A 245 70.13 -10.22 19.78
C ILE A 245 70.36 -11.22 18.65
N VAL A 246 69.32 -11.51 17.86
CA VAL A 246 69.42 -12.38 16.69
C VAL A 246 70.40 -11.81 15.66
N HIS A 247 70.27 -10.53 15.29
CA HIS A 247 71.20 -9.87 14.36
C HIS A 247 72.65 -9.93 14.87
N LEU A 248 72.90 -9.57 16.13
CA LEU A 248 74.23 -9.62 16.73
C LEU A 248 74.81 -11.05 16.72
N SER A 249 74.00 -12.05 17.05
CA SER A 249 74.43 -13.45 17.05
C SER A 249 74.79 -13.94 15.64
N LEU A 250 74.05 -13.50 14.61
CA LEU A 250 74.35 -13.80 13.22
C LEU A 250 75.60 -13.07 12.72
N SER A 251 75.79 -11.79 13.08
CA SER A 251 77.01 -11.05 12.75
C SER A 251 78.26 -11.68 13.39
N ILE A 252 78.15 -12.16 14.65
CA ILE A 252 79.24 -12.86 15.33
C ILE A 252 79.52 -14.22 14.66
N ALA A 253 78.48 -14.96 14.27
CA ALA A 253 78.63 -16.24 13.57
C ALA A 253 79.22 -16.07 12.16
N GLN A 254 78.92 -14.96 11.46
CA GLN A 254 79.53 -14.60 10.19
C GLN A 254 81.00 -14.18 10.36
N ALA A 255 81.33 -13.39 11.39
CA ALA A 255 82.71 -13.01 11.70
C ALA A 255 83.61 -14.22 12.06
N GLN A 256 83.05 -15.29 12.63
CA GLN A 256 83.78 -16.54 12.89
C GLN A 256 83.98 -17.42 11.65
N LYS A 257 83.25 -17.18 10.54
CA LYS A 257 83.43 -17.90 9.27
C LYS A 257 84.51 -17.29 8.37
N GLU A 258 85.04 -16.10 8.68
CA GLU A 258 86.00 -15.37 7.85
C GLU A 258 87.48 -15.45 8.31
N GLU A 259 87.89 -16.49 9.06
CA GLU A 259 89.33 -16.79 9.24
C GLU A 259 89.84 -17.75 8.12
N PRO A 260 90.93 -17.42 7.41
CA PRO A 260 91.23 -17.97 6.08
C PRO A 260 91.97 -19.32 6.09
N GLN A 261 91.53 -20.25 5.24
CA GLN A 261 92.31 -21.44 4.86
C GLN A 261 93.40 -21.04 3.85
N VAL A 262 94.67 -21.29 4.20
CA VAL A 262 95.82 -21.24 3.29
C VAL A 262 96.29 -22.67 2.99
N GLU A 263 96.51 -22.94 1.71
CA GLU A 263 96.87 -24.21 1.07
C GLU A 263 98.17 -24.85 1.57
N GLU A 264 98.21 -26.19 1.60
CA GLU A 264 99.41 -26.98 1.25
C GLU A 264 99.02 -28.12 0.30
N LYS A 265 99.55 -28.05 -0.94
CA LYS A 265 99.63 -29.17 -1.90
C LYS A 265 100.92 -29.95 -1.63
N THR A 266 100.98 -31.27 -1.75
CA THR A 266 101.42 -32.07 -2.93
C THR A 266 101.81 -33.49 -2.45
N PRO A 267 102.19 -34.49 -3.28
CA PRO A 267 101.84 -34.86 -4.66
C PRO A 267 101.60 -36.40 -4.87
N GLU A 268 101.41 -36.78 -6.14
CA GLU A 268 101.19 -38.09 -6.82
C GLU A 268 102.01 -39.32 -6.39
N GLU A 269 101.44 -40.55 -6.54
CA GLU A 269 102.08 -41.70 -7.23
C GLU A 269 101.11 -42.93 -7.40
N ILE A 270 100.61 -43.10 -8.64
CA ILE A 270 100.67 -44.27 -9.56
C ILE A 270 100.35 -45.73 -9.10
N GLU A 271 99.53 -46.38 -9.95
CA GLU A 271 99.43 -47.81 -10.38
C GLU A 271 98.43 -48.83 -9.75
N GLU A 272 97.43 -49.15 -10.60
CA GLU A 272 96.73 -50.41 -10.96
C GLU A 272 97.38 -51.79 -10.64
N PRO A 273 96.77 -52.96 -10.98
CA PRO A 273 95.35 -53.40 -10.99
C PRO A 273 95.18 -54.86 -10.45
N GLU A 274 93.94 -55.41 -10.45
CA GLU A 274 93.57 -56.81 -10.85
C GLU A 274 92.10 -57.10 -10.42
N THR A 275 91.15 -57.20 -11.37
CA THR A 275 90.59 -58.40 -12.05
C THR A 275 89.61 -59.31 -11.29
N ARG A 276 88.46 -59.53 -11.96
CA ARG A 276 87.60 -60.74 -12.07
C ARG A 276 86.85 -61.24 -10.81
N PHE A 277 85.64 -61.79 -10.90
CA PHE A 277 85.04 -62.73 -11.88
C PHE A 277 83.54 -62.40 -12.09
N GLU A 278 82.95 -62.43 -13.29
CA GLU A 278 82.51 -63.62 -14.07
C GLU A 278 81.58 -64.55 -13.25
N ASP A 279 80.27 -64.55 -13.54
CA ASP A 279 79.68 -65.57 -14.44
C ASP A 279 78.15 -65.47 -14.60
N PHE A 280 77.76 -65.56 -15.88
CA PHE A 280 76.53 -66.06 -16.54
C PHE A 280 75.12 -65.66 -16.08
#